data_AF-A0A0T2YZK5-F1
#
_entry.id   AF-A0A0T2YZK5-F1
#
_cell.length_a   1.000
_cell.length_b   1.000
_cell.length_c   1.000
_cell.angle_alpha   90.00
_cell.angle_beta   90.00
_cell.angle_gamma   90.00
#
_symmetry.space_group_name_H-M   'P 1'
#
loop_
_entity.id
_entity.type
_entity.pdbx_description
1 polymer ?
#
loop_
_entity_poly.entity_id
_entity_poly.type
_entity_poly.pdbx_seq_one_letter_code
_entity_poly.pdbx_strand_id
1 'polypeptide(L)'
;MLNVGVGKTYAVPSAAAAVARDGDVIRIAAADYRGDVATWRNNNLTLCGVGGRARLFADGKNAGGKGIWVVSGTNVTIDSVEFHNATVPDRNGAGIRAEHGGWLRVRNSGFFDNQNGILTHNTAGTSLIIEGSEFARSLVAGGLGHNLYVGRIDRLTVTGSYFHEANRGHNLKTRARESIIENNYFMDGPTGTSSYLADFAEGGRVVLRGNLFHKGPNAQNPSAISYGSEGLLHSVNTLAMTHNTMAITRSGGAFLQVRTGTQSVVLKANLFAGTGNQALMVGTYASGNAVQTGNVNALANQIPGAANIASPNFWPNASLQASLTLGSVLDATYVRDTPRPFQLRALSSARKAGALQSAP
;
A
#
# COMPACT_ATOMS: atom_id res chain seq x y z
N MET A 1 -2.49 26.80 16.51
CA MET A 1 -3.68 26.05 16.03
C MET A 1 -4.41 26.92 15.01
N LEU A 2 -4.66 26.39 13.82
CA LEU A 2 -5.35 27.07 12.73
C LEU A 2 -6.62 26.31 12.36
N ASN A 3 -7.74 27.02 12.19
CA ASN A 3 -9.02 26.43 11.80
C ASN A 3 -9.34 26.78 10.35
N VAL A 4 -9.57 25.74 9.54
CA VAL A 4 -9.80 25.81 8.11
C VAL A 4 -11.22 25.37 7.76
N GLY A 5 -11.88 26.11 6.87
CA GLY A 5 -13.18 25.77 6.30
C GLY A 5 -14.04 27.01 6.04
N VAL A 6 -15.17 26.82 5.37
CA VAL A 6 -16.13 27.91 5.11
C VAL A 6 -16.56 28.56 6.43
N GLY A 7 -16.45 29.89 6.50
CA GLY A 7 -16.77 30.68 7.70
C GLY A 7 -15.74 30.56 8.83
N LYS A 8 -14.58 29.93 8.62
CA LYS A 8 -13.44 29.94 9.55
C LYS A 8 -12.44 31.05 9.18
N THR A 9 -11.49 31.31 10.09
CA THR A 9 -10.39 32.27 9.88
C THR A 9 -9.64 32.03 8.57
N TYR A 10 -9.42 30.77 8.20
CA TYR A 10 -8.86 30.38 6.92
C TYR A 10 -9.90 29.61 6.13
N ALA A 11 -10.31 30.11 4.97
CA ALA A 11 -11.37 29.47 4.19
C ALA A 11 -10.94 28.12 3.57
N VAL A 12 -9.64 27.98 3.25
CA VAL A 12 -9.08 26.84 2.52
C VAL A 12 -7.71 26.40 3.09
N PRO A 13 -7.30 25.14 2.91
CA PRO A 13 -6.02 24.62 3.42
C PRO A 13 -4.81 25.44 2.99
N SER A 14 -4.73 25.89 1.73
CA SER A 14 -3.61 26.71 1.25
C SER A 14 -3.43 28.02 2.02
N ALA A 15 -4.51 28.65 2.48
CA ALA A 15 -4.47 29.87 3.28
C ALA A 15 -3.86 29.62 4.67
N ALA A 16 -4.15 28.47 5.28
CA ALA A 16 -3.49 28.07 6.53
C ALA A 16 -2.03 27.67 6.29
N ALA A 17 -1.72 26.99 5.18
CA ALA A 17 -0.34 26.65 4.82
C ALA A 17 0.56 27.88 4.66
N ALA A 18 0.01 29.02 4.21
CA ALA A 18 0.74 30.27 4.04
C ALA A 18 1.17 30.94 5.36
N VAL A 19 0.52 30.62 6.48
CA VAL A 19 0.78 31.25 7.79
C VAL A 19 1.21 30.27 8.88
N ALA A 20 1.21 28.97 8.58
CA ALA A 20 1.56 27.92 9.52
C ALA A 20 2.96 28.13 10.09
N ARG A 21 3.13 27.73 11.35
CA ARG A 21 4.42 27.69 12.03
C ARG A 21 4.71 26.27 12.48
N ASP A 22 5.97 26.03 12.81
CA ASP A 22 6.38 24.71 13.29
C ASP A 22 5.58 24.32 14.53
N GLY A 23 5.11 23.07 14.56
CA GLY A 23 4.29 22.55 15.65
C GLY A 23 2.80 22.90 15.58
N ASP A 24 2.35 23.63 14.55
CA ASP A 24 0.93 23.95 14.44
C ASP A 24 0.05 22.72 14.17
N VAL A 25 -1.13 22.76 14.78
CA VAL A 25 -2.25 21.88 14.44
C VAL A 25 -3.21 22.64 13.53
N ILE A 26 -3.41 22.13 12.32
CA ILE A 26 -4.32 22.66 11.31
C ILE A 26 -5.54 21.74 11.25
N ARG A 27 -6.67 22.28 11.72
CA ARG A 27 -7.97 21.60 11.78
C ARG A 27 -8.79 21.98 10.57
N ILE A 28 -9.06 21.02 9.69
CA ILE A 28 -9.71 21.23 8.40
C ILE A 28 -11.13 20.68 8.47
N ALA A 29 -12.13 21.55 8.41
CA ALA A 29 -13.52 21.11 8.42
C ALA A 29 -13.81 20.17 7.24
N ALA A 30 -14.62 19.14 7.47
CA ALA A 30 -15.10 18.26 6.41
C ALA A 30 -15.89 19.07 5.37
N ALA A 31 -15.38 19.11 4.15
CA ALA A 31 -15.93 19.82 3.01
C ALA A 31 -15.17 19.41 1.74
N ASP A 32 -15.68 19.87 0.60
CA ASP A 32 -14.99 19.79 -0.69
C ASP A 32 -14.18 21.06 -0.92
N TYR A 33 -12.87 20.89 -1.04
CA TYR A 33 -11.93 21.95 -1.37
C TYR A 33 -11.49 21.76 -2.83
N ARG A 34 -12.14 22.52 -3.72
CA ARG A 34 -11.99 22.42 -5.17
C ARG A 34 -10.87 23.34 -5.65
N GLY A 35 -9.90 22.80 -6.38
CA GLY A 35 -8.76 23.55 -6.91
C GLY A 35 -7.79 24.10 -5.86
N ASP A 36 -7.95 23.75 -4.59
CA ASP A 36 -7.05 24.19 -3.52
C ASP A 36 -5.84 23.25 -3.41
N VAL A 37 -4.66 23.84 -3.58
CA VAL A 37 -3.38 23.12 -3.57
C VAL A 37 -2.40 23.86 -2.68
N ALA A 38 -1.55 23.13 -1.97
CA ALA A 38 -0.73 23.72 -0.90
C ALA A 38 0.67 23.13 -0.85
N THR A 39 1.61 23.93 -0.36
CA THR A 39 2.94 23.45 0.05
C THR A 39 3.10 23.64 1.56
N TRP A 40 3.26 22.54 2.28
CA TRP A 40 3.45 22.50 3.73
C TRP A 40 4.94 22.47 4.05
N ARG A 41 5.50 23.63 4.42
CA ARG A 41 6.94 23.81 4.65
C ARG A 41 7.37 23.62 6.10
N ASN A 42 6.48 23.91 7.03
CA ASN A 42 6.77 23.90 8.46
C ASN A 42 6.86 22.49 9.03
N ASN A 43 7.66 22.34 10.06
CA ASN A 43 7.93 21.07 10.71
C ASN A 43 6.89 20.74 11.79
N ASN A 44 6.81 19.48 12.19
CA ASN A 44 6.01 19.01 13.32
C ASN A 44 4.52 19.37 13.20
N LEU A 45 4.01 19.50 11.96
CA LEU A 45 2.62 19.85 11.72
C LEU A 45 1.70 18.66 11.96
N THR A 46 0.49 18.94 12.43
CA THR A 46 -0.64 18.02 12.33
C THR A 46 -1.72 18.63 11.46
N LEU A 47 -2.03 17.98 10.34
CA LEU A 47 -3.09 18.35 9.41
C LEU A 47 -4.24 17.34 9.58
N CYS A 48 -5.38 17.76 10.12
CA CYS A 48 -6.46 16.83 10.45
C CYS A 48 -7.84 17.28 10.00
N GLY A 49 -8.59 16.36 9.39
CA GLY A 49 -10.03 16.51 9.14
C GLY A 49 -10.84 16.61 10.43
N VAL A 50 -11.85 17.47 10.46
CA VAL A 50 -12.77 17.65 11.61
C VAL A 50 -14.21 17.53 11.14
N GLY A 51 -15.00 16.70 11.83
CA GLY A 51 -16.40 16.43 11.46
C GLY A 51 -16.54 15.49 10.26
N GLY A 52 -15.46 14.78 9.89
CA GLY A 52 -15.37 13.94 8.70
C GLY A 52 -14.06 14.17 7.96
N ARG A 53 -13.93 13.62 6.74
CA ARG A 53 -12.76 13.83 5.90
C ARG A 53 -12.85 15.15 5.13
N ALA A 54 -11.77 15.90 5.09
CA ALA A 54 -11.61 17.01 4.14
C ALA A 54 -11.26 16.43 2.76
N ARG A 55 -12.04 16.75 1.71
CA ARG A 55 -11.83 16.19 0.37
C ARG A 55 -11.26 17.23 -0.56
N LEU A 56 -10.05 16.98 -1.05
CA LEU A 56 -9.34 17.89 -1.94
C LEU A 56 -9.44 17.39 -3.37
N PHE A 57 -9.94 18.23 -4.25
CA PHE A 57 -10.03 17.94 -5.68
C PHE A 57 -9.05 18.84 -6.43
N ALA A 58 -8.12 18.23 -7.17
CA ALA A 58 -7.08 18.99 -7.86
C ALA A 58 -7.64 20.01 -8.86
N ASP A 59 -8.71 19.65 -9.60
CA ASP A 59 -9.32 20.49 -10.65
C ASP A 59 -8.31 21.11 -11.62
N GLY A 60 -7.32 20.30 -12.03
CA GLY A 60 -6.23 20.71 -12.91
C GLY A 60 -5.18 21.61 -12.25
N LYS A 61 -5.34 21.97 -10.97
CA LYS A 61 -4.35 22.69 -10.18
C LYS A 61 -3.37 21.73 -9.52
N ASN A 62 -2.17 22.23 -9.23
CA ASN A 62 -1.13 21.52 -8.53
C ASN A 62 -0.20 22.52 -7.83
N ALA A 63 0.37 22.12 -6.71
CA ALA A 63 1.44 22.83 -6.04
C ALA A 63 2.79 22.47 -6.70
N GLY A 64 3.49 23.48 -7.22
CA GLY A 64 4.86 23.36 -7.70
C GLY A 64 5.06 22.44 -8.90
N GLY A 65 4.04 22.18 -9.72
CA GLY A 65 4.13 21.22 -10.83
C GLY A 65 4.00 19.75 -10.41
N LYS A 66 3.69 19.46 -9.13
CA LYS A 66 3.93 18.14 -8.52
C LYS A 66 2.68 17.41 -8.04
N GLY A 67 1.85 18.05 -7.23
CA GLY A 67 0.71 17.36 -6.60
C GLY A 67 -0.30 18.30 -5.95
N ILE A 68 -1.37 17.76 -5.36
CA ILE A 68 -2.35 18.57 -4.61
C ILE A 68 -1.64 19.20 -3.42
N TRP A 69 -0.99 18.38 -2.60
CA TRP A 69 -0.11 18.84 -1.53
C TRP A 69 1.34 18.46 -1.79
N VAL A 70 2.24 19.41 -1.60
CA VAL A 70 3.68 19.16 -1.46
C VAL A 70 4.02 19.28 0.03
N VAL A 71 4.56 18.23 0.62
CA VAL A 71 4.98 18.24 2.04
C VAL A 71 6.50 18.24 2.07
N SER A 72 7.10 19.36 2.46
CA SER A 72 8.55 19.50 2.61
C SER A 72 9.00 19.62 4.07
N GLY A 73 8.08 19.98 4.97
CA GLY A 73 8.33 20.00 6.40
C GLY A 73 8.56 18.60 6.96
N THR A 74 9.39 18.51 8.00
CA THR A 74 9.71 17.25 8.67
C THR A 74 8.68 16.90 9.74
N ASN A 75 8.49 15.61 10.02
CA ASN A 75 7.67 15.10 11.13
C ASN A 75 6.19 15.55 11.05
N VAL A 76 5.59 15.40 9.87
CA VAL A 76 4.22 15.84 9.61
C VAL A 76 3.25 14.66 9.75
N THR A 77 2.11 14.90 10.42
CA THR A 77 0.97 13.97 10.44
C THR A 77 -0.16 14.52 9.58
N ILE A 78 -0.72 13.68 8.71
CA ILE A 78 -1.92 13.93 7.92
C ILE A 78 -2.96 12.89 8.30
N ASP A 79 -4.12 13.35 8.74
CA ASP A 79 -5.21 12.51 9.24
C ASP A 79 -6.54 12.91 8.62
N SER A 80 -7.29 11.93 8.11
CA SER A 80 -8.67 12.15 7.66
C SER A 80 -8.77 13.19 6.54
N VAL A 81 -7.92 13.06 5.52
CA VAL A 81 -7.94 13.89 4.30
C VAL A 81 -8.02 12.99 3.07
N GLU A 82 -8.75 13.43 2.05
CA GLU A 82 -8.82 12.75 0.76
C GLU A 82 -8.23 13.59 -0.37
N PHE A 83 -7.57 12.93 -1.30
CA PHE A 83 -6.86 13.53 -2.42
C PHE A 83 -7.39 12.94 -3.73
N HIS A 84 -7.98 13.78 -4.57
CA HIS A 84 -8.68 13.36 -5.77
C HIS A 84 -8.14 14.01 -7.05
N ASN A 85 -7.97 13.20 -8.09
CA ASN A 85 -7.76 13.63 -9.48
C ASN A 85 -6.48 14.45 -9.77
N ALA A 86 -5.39 14.23 -9.02
CA ALA A 86 -4.12 14.90 -9.28
C ALA A 86 -3.52 14.47 -10.63
N THR A 87 -3.37 15.42 -11.54
CA THR A 87 -2.75 15.24 -12.86
C THR A 87 -1.83 16.41 -13.15
N VAL A 88 -0.60 16.13 -13.60
CA VAL A 88 0.36 17.16 -14.01
C VAL A 88 1.04 16.78 -15.34
N PRO A 89 1.65 17.74 -16.06
CA PRO A 89 2.21 17.50 -17.40
C PRO A 89 3.30 16.42 -17.47
N ASP A 90 4.13 16.30 -16.43
CA ASP A 90 5.22 15.31 -16.37
C ASP A 90 4.75 13.87 -16.09
N ARG A 91 3.43 13.69 -15.97
CA ARG A 91 2.75 12.41 -15.70
C ARG A 91 3.05 11.81 -14.32
N ASN A 92 3.43 12.62 -13.34
CA ASN A 92 3.70 12.21 -11.96
C ASN A 92 2.86 12.94 -10.91
N GLY A 93 1.67 13.42 -11.28
CA GLY A 93 0.77 14.19 -10.44
C GLY A 93 0.35 13.42 -9.20
N ALA A 94 0.72 13.90 -8.02
CA ALA A 94 0.49 13.18 -6.78
C ALA A 94 -0.64 13.79 -5.94
N GLY A 95 -1.40 12.95 -5.20
CA GLY A 95 -2.20 13.46 -4.10
C GLY A 95 -1.30 14.16 -3.07
N ILE A 96 -0.25 13.48 -2.63
CA ILE A 96 0.87 14.09 -1.89
C ILE A 96 2.19 13.83 -2.60
N ARG A 97 2.91 14.91 -2.91
CA ARG A 97 4.33 14.86 -3.18
C ARG A 97 5.08 14.99 -1.85
N ALA A 98 5.74 13.91 -1.44
CA ALA A 98 6.43 13.83 -0.15
C ALA A 98 7.94 14.12 -0.34
N GLU A 99 8.33 15.35 0.01
CA GLU A 99 9.70 15.89 -0.10
C GLU A 99 10.24 16.26 1.29
N HIS A 100 9.77 15.54 2.31
CA HIS A 100 10.09 15.77 3.70
C HIS A 100 11.40 15.07 4.10
N GLY A 101 12.12 15.69 5.03
CA GLY A 101 13.04 14.99 5.92
C GLY A 101 12.31 14.29 7.08
N GLY A 102 12.99 13.43 7.83
CA GLY A 102 12.38 12.78 9.00
C GLY A 102 11.22 11.87 8.61
N TRP A 103 10.08 11.96 9.30
CA TRP A 103 8.92 11.12 8.98
C TRP A 103 7.71 11.91 8.46
N LEU A 104 6.93 11.26 7.61
CA LEU A 104 5.56 11.64 7.24
C LEU A 104 4.64 10.50 7.64
N ARG A 105 3.62 10.80 8.45
CA ARG A 105 2.57 9.85 8.82
C ARG A 105 1.27 10.25 8.14
N VAL A 106 0.68 9.33 7.39
CA VAL A 106 -0.63 9.49 6.75
C VAL A 106 -1.56 8.43 7.31
N ARG A 107 -2.68 8.85 7.90
CA ARG A 107 -3.65 7.93 8.49
C ARG A 107 -5.08 8.28 8.15
N ASN A 108 -5.95 7.27 8.14
CA ASN A 108 -7.40 7.41 7.88
C ASN A 108 -7.72 8.24 6.62
N SER A 109 -6.82 8.24 5.64
CA SER A 109 -6.85 9.14 4.47
C SER A 109 -7.17 8.36 3.20
N GLY A 110 -7.56 9.07 2.15
CA GLY A 110 -7.94 8.47 0.87
C GLY A 110 -7.22 9.11 -0.32
N PHE A 111 -6.86 8.30 -1.32
CA PHE A 111 -6.17 8.76 -2.53
C PHE A 111 -6.82 8.12 -3.75
N PHE A 112 -7.52 8.93 -4.55
CA PHE A 112 -8.39 8.43 -5.60
C PHE A 112 -8.08 9.11 -6.92
N ASP A 113 -7.92 8.29 -7.97
CA ASP A 113 -7.88 8.76 -9.36
C ASP A 113 -6.73 9.76 -9.64
N ASN A 114 -5.67 9.72 -8.81
CA ASN A 114 -4.44 10.48 -9.00
C ASN A 114 -3.48 9.74 -9.94
N GLN A 115 -2.57 10.43 -10.63
CA GLN A 115 -1.49 9.73 -11.34
C GLN A 115 -0.61 8.93 -10.37
N ASN A 116 -0.32 9.52 -9.20
CA ASN A 116 0.21 8.82 -8.04
C ASN A 116 -0.61 9.17 -6.78
N GLY A 117 -0.94 8.23 -5.90
CA GLY A 117 -1.57 8.59 -4.63
C GLY A 117 -0.60 9.40 -3.75
N ILE A 118 0.53 8.77 -3.41
CA ILE A 118 1.69 9.44 -2.82
C ILE A 118 2.92 9.14 -3.68
N LEU A 119 3.73 10.16 -3.92
CA LEU A 119 5.04 10.03 -4.56
C LEU A 119 6.12 10.71 -3.72
N THR A 120 7.02 9.90 -3.16
CA THR A 120 8.13 10.40 -2.34
C THR A 120 9.36 10.75 -3.20
N HIS A 121 10.22 11.63 -2.71
CA HIS A 121 11.58 11.84 -3.26
C HIS A 121 12.58 10.73 -2.85
N ASN A 122 13.84 10.89 -3.26
CA ASN A 122 14.97 10.01 -2.93
C ASN A 122 15.88 10.71 -1.90
N THR A 123 15.65 10.50 -0.61
CA THR A 123 16.47 11.13 0.44
C THR A 123 16.61 10.18 1.62
N ALA A 124 17.86 9.94 2.02
CA ALA A 124 18.18 9.11 3.18
C ALA A 124 17.72 9.76 4.48
N GLY A 125 17.57 8.96 5.54
CA GLY A 125 17.07 9.43 6.84
C GLY A 125 15.58 9.76 6.84
N THR A 126 14.83 9.34 5.82
CA THR A 126 13.40 9.62 5.68
C THR A 126 12.53 8.37 5.82
N SER A 127 11.37 8.54 6.44
CA SER A 127 10.39 7.46 6.65
C SER A 127 8.99 7.87 6.21
N LEU A 128 8.22 6.92 5.71
CA LEU A 128 6.80 7.07 5.40
C LEU A 128 6.00 6.02 6.18
N ILE A 129 5.01 6.47 6.94
CA ILE A 129 4.10 5.63 7.72
C ILE A 129 2.68 5.82 7.20
N ILE A 130 2.04 4.72 6.77
CA ILE A 130 0.68 4.68 6.25
C ILE A 130 -0.19 3.77 7.13
N GLU A 131 -1.31 4.29 7.63
CA GLU A 131 -2.18 3.58 8.56
C GLU A 131 -3.65 3.72 8.15
N GLY A 132 -4.39 2.61 8.02
CA GLY A 132 -5.84 2.66 7.82
C GLY A 132 -6.28 3.53 6.63
N SER A 133 -5.49 3.57 5.55
CA SER A 133 -5.69 4.49 4.43
C SER A 133 -6.01 3.76 3.13
N GLU A 134 -6.70 4.43 2.23
CA GLU A 134 -7.20 3.88 0.97
C GLU A 134 -6.50 4.52 -0.22
N PHE A 135 -6.08 3.70 -1.18
CA PHE A 135 -5.48 4.14 -2.42
C PHE A 135 -6.12 3.40 -3.58
N ALA A 136 -6.69 4.14 -4.53
CA ALA A 136 -7.43 3.53 -5.61
C ALA A 136 -7.26 4.22 -6.95
N ARG A 137 -7.34 3.40 -7.99
CA ARG A 137 -7.56 3.82 -9.39
C ARG A 137 -6.52 4.82 -9.90
N SER A 138 -5.26 4.68 -9.47
CA SER A 138 -4.20 5.52 -10.02
C SER A 138 -4.11 5.37 -11.54
N LEU A 139 -4.11 6.47 -12.29
CA LEU A 139 -4.23 6.46 -13.75
C LEU A 139 -3.30 7.46 -14.41
N VAL A 140 -2.53 6.99 -15.40
CA VAL A 140 -1.75 7.83 -16.32
C VAL A 140 -2.09 7.43 -17.74
N ALA A 141 -2.61 8.37 -18.55
CA ALA A 141 -2.91 8.11 -19.95
C ALA A 141 -1.66 7.64 -20.71
N GLY A 142 -1.68 6.40 -21.20
CA GLY A 142 -0.54 5.78 -21.90
C GLY A 142 0.70 5.56 -21.04
N GLY A 143 0.58 5.64 -19.71
CA GLY A 143 1.69 5.50 -18.77
C GLY A 143 1.38 4.56 -17.61
N LEU A 144 2.15 4.69 -16.54
CA LEU A 144 2.07 3.84 -15.35
C LEU A 144 1.59 4.67 -14.16
N GLY A 145 0.35 4.46 -13.71
CA GLY A 145 -0.16 5.02 -12.47
C GLY A 145 0.25 4.17 -11.27
N HIS A 146 0.54 4.82 -10.13
CA HIS A 146 0.88 4.12 -8.89
C HIS A 146 0.01 4.58 -7.73
N ASN A 147 -0.69 3.65 -7.09
CA ASN A 147 -1.46 3.99 -5.89
C ASN A 147 -0.50 4.51 -4.80
N LEU A 148 0.63 3.84 -4.57
CA LEU A 148 1.74 4.34 -3.75
C LEU A 148 3.08 4.16 -4.45
N TYR A 149 3.84 5.25 -4.59
CA TYR A 149 5.18 5.25 -5.15
C TYR A 149 6.19 5.78 -4.12
N VAL A 150 7.04 4.88 -3.64
CA VAL A 150 8.10 5.19 -2.68
C VAL A 150 9.47 5.09 -3.36
N GLY A 151 10.22 6.18 -3.26
CA GLY A 151 11.59 6.33 -3.74
C GLY A 151 12.59 5.74 -2.76
N ARG A 152 13.84 6.16 -2.88
CA ARG A 152 14.96 5.70 -2.05
C ARG A 152 14.93 6.42 -0.70
N ILE A 153 14.11 5.88 0.21
CA ILE A 153 13.99 6.32 1.60
C ILE A 153 14.51 5.23 2.56
N ASP A 154 14.60 5.54 3.85
CA ASP A 154 15.09 4.58 4.83
C ASP A 154 14.05 3.51 5.16
N ARG A 155 12.81 3.91 5.40
CA ARG A 155 11.76 2.99 5.83
C ARG A 155 10.37 3.35 5.31
N LEU A 156 9.69 2.34 4.80
CA LEU A 156 8.26 2.34 4.55
C LEU A 156 7.56 1.43 5.56
N THR A 157 6.49 1.92 6.20
CA THR A 157 5.59 1.12 7.01
C THR A 157 4.15 1.32 6.54
N VAL A 158 3.44 0.23 6.23
CA VAL A 158 2.06 0.26 5.76
C VAL A 158 1.24 -0.75 6.53
N THR A 159 0.23 -0.29 7.26
CA THR A 159 -0.61 -1.15 8.11
C THR A 159 -2.10 -0.92 7.89
N GLY A 160 -2.89 -2.00 7.84
CA GLY A 160 -4.35 -1.92 7.88
C GLY A 160 -4.97 -1.15 6.70
N SER A 161 -4.26 -1.03 5.59
CA SER A 161 -4.62 -0.16 4.46
C SER A 161 -5.19 -0.95 3.29
N TYR A 162 -5.87 -0.26 2.37
CA TYR A 162 -6.51 -0.85 1.21
C TYR A 162 -6.02 -0.23 -0.09
N PHE A 163 -5.44 -1.05 -0.96
CA PHE A 163 -4.96 -0.66 -2.28
C PHE A 163 -5.75 -1.42 -3.33
N HIS A 164 -6.35 -0.72 -4.28
CA HIS A 164 -7.04 -1.39 -5.38
C HIS A 164 -7.01 -0.67 -6.71
N GLU A 165 -7.14 -1.47 -7.77
CA GLU A 165 -7.42 -0.99 -9.13
C GLU A 165 -6.39 -0.01 -9.71
N ALA A 166 -5.10 -0.09 -9.32
CA ALA A 166 -4.06 0.64 -10.03
C ALA A 166 -4.09 0.31 -11.54
N ASN A 167 -4.04 1.33 -12.40
CA ASN A 167 -4.12 1.16 -13.84
C ASN A 167 -2.72 1.02 -14.46
N ARG A 168 -2.45 -0.14 -15.08
CA ARG A 168 -1.16 -0.55 -15.69
C ARG A 168 0.05 -0.59 -14.76
N GLY A 169 0.25 0.40 -13.90
CA GLY A 169 1.33 0.44 -12.92
C GLY A 169 1.01 -0.40 -11.68
N HIS A 170 1.30 0.10 -10.48
CA HIS A 170 1.38 -0.74 -9.29
C HIS A 170 0.44 -0.28 -8.18
N ASN A 171 -0.12 -1.23 -7.43
CA ASN A 171 -0.78 -0.89 -6.18
C ASN A 171 0.24 -0.32 -5.17
N LEU A 172 1.43 -0.92 -5.08
CA LEU A 172 2.56 -0.38 -4.32
C LEU A 172 3.85 -0.59 -5.10
N LYS A 173 4.63 0.48 -5.28
CA LYS A 173 6.02 0.43 -5.73
C LYS A 173 6.90 1.10 -4.70
N THR A 174 8.00 0.45 -4.31
CA THR A 174 8.93 0.99 -3.32
C THR A 174 10.38 0.70 -3.67
N ARG A 175 11.25 1.66 -3.36
CA ARG A 175 12.72 1.54 -3.36
C ARG A 175 13.32 1.76 -1.96
N ALA A 176 12.49 1.73 -0.92
CA ALA A 176 12.94 1.93 0.44
C ALA A 176 13.94 0.84 0.87
N ARG A 177 14.93 1.21 1.69
CA ARG A 177 15.89 0.26 2.27
C ARG A 177 15.22 -0.79 3.14
N GLU A 178 14.15 -0.42 3.84
CA GLU A 178 13.29 -1.33 4.59
C GLU A 178 11.81 -1.08 4.29
N SER A 179 11.05 -2.16 4.08
CA SER A 179 9.59 -2.10 3.92
C SER A 179 8.91 -3.11 4.85
N ILE A 180 8.05 -2.60 5.74
CA ILE A 180 7.23 -3.39 6.66
C ILE A 180 5.77 -3.21 6.26
N ILE A 181 5.19 -4.24 5.65
CA ILE A 181 3.85 -4.19 5.04
C ILE A 181 2.98 -5.23 5.75
N GLU A 182 2.01 -4.76 6.54
CA GLU A 182 1.25 -5.63 7.44
C GLU A 182 -0.26 -5.45 7.37
N ASN A 183 -1.00 -6.56 7.33
CA ASN A 183 -2.46 -6.55 7.51
C ASN A 183 -3.19 -5.64 6.51
N ASN A 184 -2.72 -5.59 5.27
CA ASN A 184 -3.29 -4.78 4.20
C ASN A 184 -4.05 -5.62 3.18
N TYR A 185 -4.91 -4.96 2.41
CA TYR A 185 -5.55 -5.51 1.22
C TYR A 185 -4.92 -4.91 -0.03
N PHE A 186 -4.56 -5.76 -1.00
CA PHE A 186 -4.08 -5.36 -2.33
C PHE A 186 -4.90 -6.09 -3.39
N MET A 187 -5.76 -5.39 -4.13
CA MET A 187 -6.78 -6.06 -4.93
C MET A 187 -6.93 -5.43 -6.32
N ASP A 188 -6.82 -6.25 -7.36
CA ASP A 188 -7.24 -5.82 -8.71
C ASP A 188 -8.75 -5.93 -8.92
N GLY A 189 -9.41 -6.82 -8.18
CA GLY A 189 -10.77 -7.27 -8.49
C GLY A 189 -10.88 -7.91 -9.88
N PRO A 190 -12.11 -8.00 -10.44
CA PRO A 190 -12.36 -8.70 -11.70
C PRO A 190 -11.87 -7.93 -12.93
N THR A 191 -11.74 -6.60 -12.83
CA THR A 191 -11.48 -5.72 -13.98
C THR A 191 -10.16 -4.98 -13.90
N GLY A 192 -9.52 -4.90 -12.73
CA GLY A 192 -8.28 -4.16 -12.53
C GLY A 192 -7.13 -4.67 -13.40
N THR A 193 -6.25 -3.74 -13.77
CA THR A 193 -5.19 -3.97 -14.76
C THR A 193 -3.79 -3.70 -14.19
N SER A 194 -3.61 -3.74 -12.87
CA SER A 194 -2.31 -3.47 -12.27
C SER A 194 -1.24 -4.44 -12.80
N SER A 195 -0.01 -3.96 -12.94
CA SER A 195 1.17 -4.76 -13.25
C SER A 195 1.46 -5.69 -12.07
N TYR A 196 2.12 -5.19 -11.03
CA TYR A 196 2.34 -5.89 -9.76
C TYR A 196 1.41 -5.33 -8.69
N LEU A 197 0.95 -6.19 -7.77
CA LEU A 197 0.30 -5.75 -6.54
C LEU A 197 1.31 -5.04 -5.63
N ALA A 198 2.53 -5.55 -5.55
CA ALA A 198 3.63 -4.90 -4.86
C ALA A 198 4.96 -5.11 -5.61
N ASP A 199 5.72 -4.04 -5.79
CA ASP A 199 7.03 -4.03 -6.44
C ASP A 199 8.09 -3.43 -5.49
N PHE A 200 8.97 -4.28 -4.97
CA PHE A 200 10.15 -3.90 -4.19
C PHE A 200 11.33 -3.75 -5.14
N ALA A 201 11.27 -2.69 -5.94
CA ALA A 201 12.00 -2.58 -7.20
C ALA A 201 13.52 -2.73 -7.05
N GLU A 202 14.09 -2.21 -5.96
CA GLU A 202 15.55 -2.22 -5.70
C GLU A 202 15.95 -3.19 -4.57
N GLY A 203 15.06 -4.10 -4.15
CA GLY A 203 15.29 -5.02 -3.04
C GLY A 203 15.07 -4.38 -1.67
N GLY A 204 16.04 -4.54 -0.77
CA GLY A 204 15.98 -4.06 0.62
C GLY A 204 15.54 -5.13 1.63
N ARG A 205 15.35 -4.75 2.89
CA ARG A 205 14.74 -5.64 3.89
C ARG A 205 13.22 -5.55 3.81
N VAL A 206 12.57 -6.60 3.35
CA VAL A 206 11.12 -6.62 3.13
C VAL A 206 10.46 -7.64 4.05
N VAL A 207 9.47 -7.18 4.81
CA VAL A 207 8.58 -8.01 5.63
C VAL A 207 7.16 -7.82 5.16
N LEU A 208 6.55 -8.90 4.67
CA LEU A 208 5.12 -8.98 4.35
C LEU A 208 4.46 -9.90 5.36
N ARG A 209 3.56 -9.35 6.18
CA ARG A 209 2.87 -10.12 7.22
C ARG A 209 1.37 -9.92 7.18
N GLY A 210 0.62 -11.01 7.17
CA GLY A 210 -0.83 -10.91 7.39
C GLY A 210 -1.61 -10.22 6.26
N ASN A 211 -1.03 -10.01 5.08
CA ASN A 211 -1.68 -9.28 4.00
C ASN A 211 -2.58 -10.20 3.16
N LEU A 212 -3.58 -9.59 2.53
CA LEU A 212 -4.55 -10.21 1.63
C LEU A 212 -4.34 -9.66 0.22
N PHE A 213 -3.95 -10.52 -0.71
CA PHE A 213 -3.62 -10.15 -2.08
C PHE A 213 -4.59 -10.80 -3.07
N HIS A 214 -5.17 -10.02 -3.97
CA HIS A 214 -5.93 -10.52 -5.11
C HIS A 214 -5.36 -10.01 -6.44
N LYS A 215 -4.79 -10.91 -7.24
CA LYS A 215 -4.31 -10.63 -8.60
C LYS A 215 -5.40 -10.98 -9.62
N GLY A 216 -5.87 -9.98 -10.35
CA GLY A 216 -7.02 -10.09 -11.23
C GLY A 216 -6.69 -10.64 -12.62
N PRO A 217 -7.70 -11.10 -13.39
CA PRO A 217 -7.49 -11.75 -14.68
C PRO A 217 -6.85 -10.82 -15.73
N ASN A 218 -7.16 -9.53 -15.69
CA ASN A 218 -6.71 -8.53 -16.67
C ASN A 218 -5.37 -7.88 -16.31
N ALA A 219 -4.76 -8.31 -15.22
CA ALA A 219 -3.63 -7.63 -14.63
C ALA A 219 -2.35 -7.85 -15.46
N GLN A 220 -1.63 -6.78 -15.84
CA GLN A 220 -0.71 -6.82 -16.98
C GLN A 220 0.48 -7.75 -16.79
N ASN A 221 1.14 -7.67 -15.64
CA ASN A 221 2.25 -8.55 -15.34
C ASN A 221 1.74 -9.90 -14.83
N PRO A 222 2.29 -11.04 -15.30
CA PRO A 222 1.92 -12.35 -14.79
C PRO A 222 2.29 -12.57 -13.31
N SER A 223 3.33 -11.91 -12.79
CA SER A 223 3.74 -12.07 -11.39
C SER A 223 2.93 -11.14 -10.48
N ALA A 224 2.58 -11.60 -9.28
CA ALA A 224 1.82 -10.78 -8.32
C ALA A 224 2.70 -9.81 -7.53
N ILE A 225 3.82 -10.30 -6.99
CA ILE A 225 4.79 -9.51 -6.23
C ILE A 225 6.17 -9.62 -6.88
N SER A 226 6.86 -8.49 -7.01
CA SER A 226 8.20 -8.43 -7.56
C SER A 226 9.21 -7.96 -6.53
N TYR A 227 10.38 -8.59 -6.51
CA TYR A 227 11.49 -8.27 -5.62
C TYR A 227 12.79 -8.13 -6.42
N GLY A 228 13.30 -6.90 -6.44
CA GLY A 228 14.51 -6.53 -7.15
C GLY A 228 14.32 -6.39 -8.67
N SER A 229 13.13 -6.04 -9.17
CA SER A 229 12.88 -5.90 -10.62
C SER A 229 13.84 -4.91 -11.32
N GLU A 230 14.35 -3.91 -10.61
CA GLU A 230 15.29 -2.88 -11.07
C GLU A 230 16.72 -3.05 -10.51
N GLY A 231 16.97 -4.09 -9.72
CA GLY A 231 18.28 -4.39 -9.14
C GLY A 231 18.20 -4.71 -7.65
N LEU A 232 19.35 -5.03 -7.05
CA LEU A 232 19.51 -5.14 -5.59
C LEU A 232 20.54 -4.10 -5.17
N LEU A 233 20.07 -2.91 -4.77
CA LEU A 233 20.94 -1.75 -4.52
C LEU A 233 21.27 -1.53 -3.05
N HIS A 234 20.65 -2.30 -2.15
CA HIS A 234 20.89 -2.23 -0.72
C HIS A 234 21.94 -3.24 -0.27
N SER A 235 22.62 -3.00 0.85
CA SER A 235 23.59 -3.95 1.41
C SER A 235 22.91 -5.19 2.02
N VAL A 236 21.65 -5.05 2.42
CA VAL A 236 20.81 -6.14 2.94
C VAL A 236 19.60 -6.30 2.02
N ASN A 237 19.44 -7.50 1.48
CA ASN A 237 18.36 -7.85 0.55
C ASN A 237 17.72 -9.15 1.02
N THR A 238 16.61 -9.03 1.74
CA THR A 238 15.89 -10.17 2.31
C THR A 238 14.39 -9.99 2.11
N LEU A 239 13.71 -11.09 1.79
CA LEU A 239 12.27 -11.14 1.64
C LEU A 239 11.69 -12.15 2.62
N ALA A 240 10.93 -11.67 3.60
CA ALA A 240 10.19 -12.49 4.54
C ALA A 240 8.68 -12.32 4.32
N MET A 241 8.00 -13.42 4.04
CA MET A 241 6.54 -13.46 3.89
C MET A 241 5.96 -14.43 4.91
N THR A 242 5.12 -13.92 5.81
CA THR A 242 4.50 -14.74 6.84
C THR A 242 3.00 -14.51 6.97
N HIS A 243 2.20 -15.58 7.01
CA HIS A 243 0.74 -15.48 7.15
C HIS A 243 0.07 -14.60 6.09
N ASN A 244 0.57 -14.50 4.86
CA ASN A 244 -0.14 -13.80 3.79
C ASN A 244 -1.08 -14.75 3.07
N THR A 245 -2.22 -14.27 2.60
CA THR A 245 -3.09 -15.00 1.67
C THR A 245 -3.05 -14.34 0.31
N MET A 246 -2.79 -15.13 -0.72
CA MET A 246 -2.73 -14.68 -2.10
C MET A 246 -3.73 -15.47 -2.94
N ALA A 247 -4.74 -14.79 -3.48
CA ALA A 247 -5.68 -15.34 -4.45
C ALA A 247 -5.36 -14.78 -5.83
N ILE A 248 -4.94 -15.64 -6.76
CA ILE A 248 -4.63 -15.28 -8.13
C ILE A 248 -5.70 -15.87 -9.04
N THR A 249 -6.52 -15.01 -9.63
CA THR A 249 -7.56 -15.38 -10.62
C THR A 249 -7.09 -15.17 -12.06
N ARG A 250 -5.87 -14.65 -12.25
CA ARG A 250 -5.17 -14.63 -13.53
C ARG A 250 -4.70 -16.03 -13.92
N SER A 251 -4.94 -16.43 -15.17
CA SER A 251 -4.35 -17.66 -15.72
C SER A 251 -2.83 -17.52 -15.87
N GLY A 252 -2.09 -18.51 -15.38
CA GLY A 252 -0.63 -18.55 -15.43
C GLY A 252 0.03 -17.51 -14.53
N GLY A 253 1.35 -17.33 -14.71
CA GLY A 253 2.15 -16.36 -13.95
C GLY A 253 2.72 -16.94 -12.67
N ALA A 254 2.97 -16.07 -11.69
CA ALA A 254 3.63 -16.46 -10.45
C ALA A 254 3.16 -15.65 -9.25
N PHE A 255 3.27 -16.23 -8.05
CA PHE A 255 3.07 -15.46 -6.82
C PHE A 255 4.21 -14.47 -6.62
N LEU A 256 5.44 -14.89 -6.89
CA LEU A 256 6.66 -14.12 -6.64
C LEU A 256 7.56 -14.08 -7.88
N GLN A 257 8.18 -12.93 -8.12
CA GLN A 257 9.34 -12.79 -8.99
C GLN A 257 10.52 -12.27 -8.16
N VAL A 258 11.63 -13.03 -8.10
CA VAL A 258 12.76 -12.71 -7.22
C VAL A 258 14.08 -12.74 -8.00
N ARG A 259 14.92 -11.72 -7.80
CA ARG A 259 16.25 -11.63 -8.42
C ARG A 259 17.31 -12.43 -7.64
N THR A 260 18.22 -13.09 -8.37
CA THR A 260 19.48 -13.64 -7.83
C THR A 260 20.30 -12.57 -7.11
N GLY A 261 21.05 -12.98 -6.08
CA GLY A 261 21.75 -12.08 -5.16
C GLY A 261 20.92 -11.68 -3.94
N THR A 262 19.63 -12.04 -3.92
CA THR A 262 18.80 -11.96 -2.71
C THR A 262 19.39 -12.90 -1.66
N GLN A 263 19.70 -12.38 -0.48
CA GLN A 263 20.43 -13.11 0.56
C GLN A 263 19.56 -14.16 1.24
N SER A 264 18.26 -13.89 1.38
CA SER A 264 17.32 -14.82 1.99
C SER A 264 15.90 -14.57 1.49
N VAL A 265 15.21 -15.66 1.18
CA VAL A 265 13.76 -15.69 0.97
C VAL A 265 13.14 -16.67 1.96
N VAL A 266 12.25 -16.17 2.82
CA VAL A 266 11.57 -16.95 3.86
C VAL A 266 10.07 -16.87 3.63
N LEU A 267 9.43 -18.02 3.41
CA LEU A 267 7.99 -18.14 3.20
C LEU A 267 7.41 -19.04 4.30
N LYS A 268 6.73 -18.44 5.28
CA LYS A 268 6.15 -19.18 6.41
C LYS A 268 4.63 -19.00 6.46
N ALA A 269 3.91 -20.08 6.67
CA ALA A 269 2.47 -20.03 6.92
C ALA A 269 1.66 -19.22 5.87
N ASN A 270 2.09 -19.11 4.62
CA ASN A 270 1.34 -18.39 3.59
C ASN A 270 0.31 -19.31 2.94
N LEU A 271 -0.80 -18.75 2.47
CA LEU A 271 -1.79 -19.43 1.65
C LEU A 271 -1.69 -18.92 0.20
N PHE A 272 -1.27 -19.79 -0.71
CA PHE A 272 -1.11 -19.51 -2.13
C PHE A 272 -2.22 -20.20 -2.92
N ALA A 273 -3.24 -19.44 -3.33
CA ALA A 273 -4.41 -19.93 -4.06
C ALA A 273 -4.40 -19.42 -5.51
N GLY A 274 -4.23 -20.30 -6.49
CA GLY A 274 -4.12 -19.94 -7.91
C GLY A 274 -5.14 -20.65 -8.81
N THR A 275 -5.08 -20.47 -10.13
CA THR A 275 -5.89 -21.23 -11.09
C THR A 275 -5.29 -22.61 -11.43
N GLY A 276 -4.23 -23.04 -10.74
CA GLY A 276 -3.60 -24.36 -10.89
C GLY A 276 -2.41 -24.39 -11.85
N ASN A 277 -2.00 -23.24 -12.38
CA ASN A 277 -0.89 -23.12 -13.34
C ASN A 277 0.07 -21.96 -13.01
N GLN A 278 0.06 -21.49 -11.76
CA GLN A 278 1.01 -20.49 -11.25
C GLN A 278 2.27 -21.18 -10.72
N ALA A 279 3.43 -20.61 -11.04
CA ALA A 279 4.64 -20.93 -10.31
C ALA A 279 4.60 -20.25 -8.93
N LEU A 280 5.12 -20.91 -7.90
CA LEU A 280 5.34 -20.26 -6.60
C LEU A 280 6.25 -19.03 -6.76
N MET A 281 7.34 -19.21 -7.52
CA MET A 281 8.35 -18.20 -7.69
C MET A 281 9.00 -18.35 -9.07
N VAL A 282 9.21 -17.21 -9.74
CA VAL A 282 9.98 -17.07 -10.98
C VAL A 282 11.08 -16.02 -10.79
N GLY A 283 11.84 -15.76 -11.84
CA GLY A 283 12.97 -14.84 -11.83
C GLY A 283 14.29 -15.59 -11.87
N THR A 284 15.37 -14.93 -11.43
CA THR A 284 16.71 -15.50 -11.48
C THR A 284 17.16 -16.11 -10.15
N TYR A 285 16.41 -15.89 -9.06
CA TYR A 285 16.63 -16.59 -7.80
C TYR A 285 16.09 -18.02 -7.90
N ALA A 286 16.90 -19.02 -7.55
CA ALA A 286 16.46 -20.41 -7.55
C ALA A 286 15.43 -20.65 -6.44
N SER A 287 14.21 -21.03 -6.80
CA SER A 287 13.11 -21.24 -5.84
C SER A 287 13.42 -22.26 -4.74
N GLY A 288 14.26 -23.26 -5.04
CA GLY A 288 14.75 -24.26 -4.08
C GLY A 288 15.61 -23.67 -2.94
N ASN A 289 16.14 -22.46 -3.10
CA ASN A 289 16.89 -21.76 -2.04
C ASN A 289 15.97 -21.04 -1.04
N ALA A 290 14.67 -20.98 -1.27
CA ALA A 290 13.73 -20.36 -0.33
C ALA A 290 13.48 -21.27 0.88
N VAL A 291 13.54 -20.73 2.09
CA VAL A 291 13.15 -21.45 3.31
C VAL A 291 11.64 -21.43 3.41
N GLN A 292 11.02 -22.61 3.38
CA GLN A 292 9.56 -22.75 3.39
C GLN A 292 9.08 -23.57 4.60
N THR A 293 8.04 -23.11 5.28
CA THR A 293 7.46 -23.86 6.42
C THR A 293 5.98 -23.55 6.57
N GLY A 294 5.13 -24.58 6.57
CA GLY A 294 3.69 -24.43 6.83
C GLY A 294 2.90 -23.65 5.77
N ASN A 295 3.46 -23.44 4.56
CA ASN A 295 2.69 -22.85 3.46
C ASN A 295 1.66 -23.85 2.94
N VAL A 296 0.50 -23.35 2.51
CA VAL A 296 -0.58 -24.13 1.90
C VAL A 296 -0.78 -23.65 0.46
N ASN A 297 -0.83 -24.60 -0.47
CA ASN A 297 -1.23 -24.34 -1.86
C ASN A 297 -2.69 -24.73 -2.05
N ALA A 298 -3.43 -23.92 -2.79
CA ALA A 298 -4.85 -24.09 -3.01
C ALA A 298 -5.28 -23.61 -4.41
N LEU A 299 -6.55 -23.78 -4.72
CA LEU A 299 -7.18 -23.17 -5.89
C LEU A 299 -7.90 -21.88 -5.52
N ALA A 300 -7.84 -20.87 -6.37
CA ALA A 300 -8.48 -19.58 -6.16
C ALA A 300 -10.01 -19.69 -6.00
N ASN A 301 -10.64 -20.68 -6.64
CA ASN A 301 -12.08 -20.95 -6.49
C ASN A 301 -12.46 -21.46 -5.07
N GLN A 302 -11.49 -21.86 -4.26
CA GLN A 302 -11.70 -22.19 -2.84
C GLN A 302 -11.74 -20.95 -1.95
N ILE A 303 -11.51 -19.75 -2.51
CA ILE A 303 -11.65 -18.45 -1.86
C ILE A 303 -12.58 -17.56 -2.71
N PRO A 304 -13.87 -17.93 -2.86
CA PRO A 304 -14.75 -17.40 -3.90
C PRO A 304 -15.02 -15.89 -3.84
N GLY A 305 -14.85 -15.26 -2.67
CA GLY A 305 -15.08 -13.83 -2.48
C GLY A 305 -13.84 -12.94 -2.64
N ALA A 306 -12.67 -13.51 -2.93
CA ALA A 306 -11.40 -12.76 -2.90
C ALA A 306 -11.32 -11.66 -3.98
N ALA A 307 -12.12 -11.75 -5.04
CA ALA A 307 -12.16 -10.75 -6.10
C ALA A 307 -13.13 -9.58 -5.84
N ASN A 308 -13.99 -9.66 -4.82
CA ASN A 308 -15.03 -8.66 -4.59
C ASN A 308 -14.45 -7.40 -3.93
N ILE A 309 -14.20 -6.34 -4.70
CA ILE A 309 -13.68 -5.06 -4.18
C ILE A 309 -14.68 -4.38 -3.24
N ALA A 310 -15.97 -4.42 -3.55
CA ALA A 310 -17.00 -3.74 -2.74
C ALA A 310 -17.18 -4.40 -1.36
N SER A 311 -16.97 -5.71 -1.28
CA SER A 311 -17.01 -6.46 -0.03
C SER A 311 -15.97 -7.59 -0.06
N PRO A 312 -14.67 -7.27 0.17
CA PRO A 312 -13.58 -8.23 0.11
C PRO A 312 -13.82 -9.41 1.04
N ASN A 313 -13.78 -10.63 0.49
CA ASN A 313 -13.97 -11.86 1.25
C ASN A 313 -12.97 -12.98 0.86
N PHE A 314 -11.85 -13.02 1.56
CA PHE A 314 -10.81 -14.03 1.58
C PHE A 314 -11.10 -15.22 2.50
N TRP A 315 -12.34 -15.37 2.98
CA TRP A 315 -12.71 -16.55 3.76
C TRP A 315 -12.71 -17.81 2.88
N PRO A 316 -11.94 -18.86 3.25
CA PRO A 316 -11.88 -20.10 2.50
C PRO A 316 -13.16 -20.93 2.62
N ASN A 317 -13.47 -21.74 1.61
CA ASN A 317 -14.52 -22.75 1.72
C ASN A 317 -14.16 -23.86 2.73
N ALA A 318 -15.13 -24.70 3.11
CA ALA A 318 -14.94 -25.70 4.16
C ALA A 318 -13.81 -26.69 3.87
N SER A 319 -13.60 -27.08 2.61
CA SER A 319 -12.53 -28.03 2.25
C SER A 319 -11.14 -27.43 2.44
N LEU A 320 -10.94 -26.15 2.06
CA LEU A 320 -9.68 -25.47 2.29
C LEU A 320 -9.48 -25.17 3.78
N GLN A 321 -10.52 -24.78 4.52
CA GLN A 321 -10.40 -24.50 5.96
C GLN A 321 -9.82 -25.68 6.76
N ALA A 322 -10.15 -26.92 6.38
CA ALA A 322 -9.68 -28.12 7.07
C ALA A 322 -8.15 -28.33 6.97
N SER A 323 -7.47 -27.71 6.00
CA SER A 323 -6.02 -27.88 5.78
C SER A 323 -5.16 -26.73 6.31
N LEU A 324 -5.76 -25.68 6.90
CA LEU A 324 -5.02 -24.47 7.28
C LEU A 324 -4.40 -24.53 8.68
N THR A 325 -4.77 -25.49 9.53
CA THR A 325 -4.28 -25.56 10.91
C THR A 325 -2.77 -25.77 10.96
N LEU A 326 -2.06 -24.94 11.72
CA LEU A 326 -0.62 -25.08 11.94
C LEU A 326 -0.35 -25.81 13.26
N GLY A 327 0.66 -26.69 13.26
CA GLY A 327 1.09 -27.41 14.48
C GLY A 327 1.87 -26.56 15.49
N SER A 328 2.24 -25.32 15.14
CA SER A 328 2.96 -24.40 16.03
C SER A 328 2.79 -22.94 15.59
N VAL A 329 3.18 -22.00 16.46
CA VAL A 329 3.25 -20.57 16.14
C VAL A 329 4.54 -20.27 15.38
N LEU A 330 4.45 -20.07 14.06
CA LEU A 330 5.61 -19.87 13.19
C LEU A 330 6.15 -18.43 13.17
N ASP A 331 5.35 -17.46 13.63
CA ASP A 331 5.76 -16.08 13.88
C ASP A 331 4.96 -15.47 15.05
N ALA A 332 5.60 -15.36 16.20
CA ALA A 332 5.01 -14.81 17.41
C ALA A 332 4.66 -13.31 17.30
N THR A 333 5.24 -12.60 16.31
CA THR A 333 4.95 -11.18 16.07
C THR A 333 3.70 -10.98 15.22
N TYR A 334 3.15 -12.03 14.60
CA TYR A 334 1.83 -11.98 13.96
C TYR A 334 0.70 -12.06 15.00
N VAL A 335 0.38 -10.90 15.57
CA VAL A 335 -0.56 -10.74 16.69
C VAL A 335 -1.88 -10.07 16.31
N ARG A 336 -2.01 -9.57 15.07
CA ARG A 336 -3.22 -8.92 14.55
C ARG A 336 -3.55 -9.41 13.16
N ASP A 337 -4.83 -9.46 12.81
CA ASP A 337 -5.32 -9.65 11.44
C ASP A 337 -6.18 -8.46 10.98
N THR A 338 -6.62 -8.52 9.73
CA THR A 338 -7.51 -7.52 9.11
C THR A 338 -8.79 -8.20 8.62
N PRO A 339 -9.85 -8.29 9.44
CA PRO A 339 -11.07 -9.00 9.04
C PRO A 339 -11.88 -8.29 7.96
N ARG A 340 -11.70 -6.98 7.78
CA ARG A 340 -12.17 -6.17 6.66
C ARG A 340 -11.23 -4.97 6.48
N PRO A 341 -11.23 -4.30 5.31
CA PRO A 341 -10.42 -3.09 5.12
C PRO A 341 -10.50 -2.11 6.30
N PHE A 342 -9.35 -1.56 6.69
CA PHE A 342 -9.19 -0.58 7.77
C PHE A 342 -9.44 -1.07 9.20
N GLN A 343 -9.77 -2.34 9.40
CA GLN A 343 -10.06 -2.87 10.73
C GLN A 343 -9.01 -3.88 11.15
N LEU A 344 -8.39 -3.65 12.30
CA LEU A 344 -7.45 -4.59 12.92
C LEU A 344 -8.11 -5.30 14.09
N ARG A 345 -7.84 -6.58 14.23
CA ARG A 345 -8.30 -7.39 15.37
C ARG A 345 -7.14 -8.22 15.92
N ALA A 346 -7.10 -8.43 17.23
CA ALA A 346 -6.11 -9.28 17.87
C ALA A 346 -6.36 -10.77 17.56
N LEU A 347 -5.28 -11.52 17.33
CA LEU A 347 -5.34 -12.96 17.05
C LEU A 347 -5.19 -13.80 18.34
N SER A 348 -6.07 -14.78 18.53
CA SER A 348 -5.94 -15.83 19.55
C SER A 348 -4.71 -16.70 19.30
N SER A 349 -4.15 -17.39 20.30
CA SER A 349 -2.89 -18.18 20.22
C SER A 349 -2.78 -19.21 19.09
N ALA A 350 -3.86 -19.87 18.66
CA ALA A 350 -3.83 -20.77 17.51
C ALA A 350 -3.68 -20.00 16.19
N ARG A 351 -2.84 -20.49 15.27
CA ARG A 351 -2.57 -19.83 13.98
C ARG A 351 -2.92 -20.75 12.81
N LYS A 352 -3.38 -20.15 11.72
CA LYS A 352 -3.67 -20.81 10.45
C LYS A 352 -2.66 -20.36 9.38
N ALA A 353 -2.46 -21.19 8.37
CA ALA A 353 -1.80 -20.76 7.14
C ALA A 353 -2.68 -19.72 6.43
N GLY A 354 -2.06 -18.64 6.00
CA GLY A 354 -2.70 -17.46 5.44
C GLY A 354 -3.19 -16.46 6.49
N ALA A 355 -3.39 -15.23 6.04
CA ALA A 355 -4.22 -14.26 6.73
C ALA A 355 -5.66 -14.61 6.38
N LEU A 356 -6.51 -14.79 7.39
CA LEU A 356 -7.90 -15.09 7.16
C LEU A 356 -8.72 -13.93 7.69
N GLN A 357 -9.77 -13.59 6.96
CA GLN A 357 -10.81 -12.74 7.54
C GLN A 357 -11.54 -13.47 8.65
N SER A 358 -12.43 -12.78 9.35
CA SER A 358 -13.37 -13.47 10.24
C SER A 358 -14.29 -14.38 9.44
N ALA A 359 -14.83 -15.42 10.07
CA ALA A 359 -15.93 -16.18 9.48
C ALA A 359 -17.07 -15.20 9.13
N PRO A 360 -17.63 -15.27 7.90
CA PRO A 360 -18.71 -14.40 7.47
C PRO A 360 -20.01 -14.60 8.26
#